data_AF-A0A960VIJ4-F1
#
_entry.id   AF-A0A960VIJ4-F1
#
_cell.length_a   1.000
_cell.length_b   1.000
_cell.length_c   1.000
_cell.angle_alpha   90.00
_cell.angle_beta   90.00
_cell.angle_gamma   90.00
#
_symmetry.space_group_name_H-M   'P 1'
#
loop_
_entity.id
_entity.type
_entity.pdbx_description
1 polymer ?
#
loop_
_entity_poly.entity_id
_entity_poly.type
_entity_poly.pdbx_seq_one_letter_code
_entity_poly.pdbx_strand_id
1 'polypeptide(L)'
;MALKKIMGIFACTLILGSAALATAGVPDLAQSTAARAYLGPETAVLFNAPNGGGSAFTEAVIPGGAVVDATITLHLVDGSGADIPNFPFEDAWIESADGGMVACIGGATADANTDAGGLTQWQTPLQAGGASQALTVVYVSGAPLTSGAGVAVSHNSTDINADGVVNLTDVPLFAGDFYGGLNPFRSDFAYDGFVNLSDVVKLAQSLGASCP
;
A
#
# COMPACT_ATOMS: atom_id res chain seq x y z
N MET A 1 -30.93 -44.17 -36.20
CA MET A 1 -31.22 -43.97 -34.76
C MET A 1 -29.98 -43.59 -33.93
N ALA A 2 -28.74 -43.69 -34.46
CA ALA A 2 -27.52 -43.34 -33.74
C ALA A 2 -27.21 -41.82 -33.67
N LEU A 3 -27.64 -41.02 -34.65
CA LEU A 3 -27.36 -39.57 -34.69
C LEU A 3 -27.98 -38.77 -33.53
N LYS A 4 -29.15 -39.18 -33.02
CA LYS A 4 -29.82 -38.49 -31.90
C LYS A 4 -29.09 -38.65 -30.57
N LYS A 5 -28.25 -39.67 -30.41
CA LYS A 5 -27.49 -39.91 -29.16
C LYS A 5 -26.17 -39.12 -29.12
N ILE A 6 -25.58 -38.79 -30.27
CA ILE A 6 -24.32 -38.02 -30.35
C ILE A 6 -24.58 -36.53 -30.07
N MET A 7 -25.73 -36.00 -30.48
CA MET A 7 -26.10 -34.59 -30.27
C MET A 7 -26.32 -34.23 -28.78
N GLY A 8 -26.78 -35.17 -27.96
CA GLY A 8 -26.95 -34.96 -26.51
C GLY A 8 -25.63 -34.88 -25.75
N ILE A 9 -24.62 -35.65 -26.17
CA ILE A 9 -23.29 -35.64 -25.53
C ILE A 9 -22.57 -34.32 -25.81
N PHE A 10 -22.67 -33.79 -27.04
CA PHE A 10 -22.03 -32.52 -27.42
C PHE A 10 -22.58 -31.31 -26.63
N ALA A 11 -23.89 -31.30 -26.35
CA ALA A 11 -24.53 -30.24 -25.57
C ALA A 11 -24.10 -30.26 -24.09
N CYS A 12 -23.94 -31.44 -23.48
CA CYS A 12 -23.47 -31.54 -22.10
C CYS A 12 -22.00 -31.11 -21.94
N THR A 13 -21.12 -31.42 -22.90
CA THR A 13 -19.72 -30.94 -22.87
C THR A 13 -19.60 -29.42 -23.05
N LEU A 14 -20.49 -28.80 -23.84
CA LEU A 14 -20.47 -27.35 -24.04
C LEU A 14 -20.88 -26.58 -22.77
N ILE A 15 -21.87 -27.09 -22.01
CA ILE A 15 -22.36 -26.46 -20.77
C ILE A 15 -21.35 -26.62 -19.62
N LEU A 16 -20.65 -27.75 -19.54
CA LEU A 16 -19.59 -27.96 -18.54
C LEU A 16 -18.33 -27.12 -18.84
N GLY A 17 -18.05 -26.81 -20.11
CA GLY A 17 -16.96 -25.91 -20.49
C GLY A 17 -17.23 -24.44 -20.15
N SER A 18 -18.47 -23.98 -20.21
CA SER A 18 -18.83 -22.58 -19.93
C SER A 18 -18.72 -22.18 -18.46
N ALA A 19 -18.82 -23.12 -17.52
CA ALA A 19 -18.71 -22.81 -16.08
C ALA A 19 -17.27 -22.44 -15.66
N ALA A 20 -16.26 -22.97 -16.36
CA ALA A 20 -14.84 -22.68 -16.07
C ALA A 20 -14.39 -21.30 -16.57
N LEU A 21 -15.12 -20.70 -17.52
CA LEU A 21 -14.83 -19.34 -18.02
C LEU A 21 -15.41 -18.23 -17.13
N ALA A 22 -16.27 -18.59 -16.17
CA ALA A 22 -16.93 -17.61 -15.30
C ALA A 22 -16.07 -17.17 -14.09
N THR A 23 -14.96 -17.86 -13.80
CA THR A 23 -14.03 -17.51 -12.70
C THR A 23 -12.79 -16.77 -13.16
N ALA A 24 -12.53 -16.73 -14.47
CA ALA A 24 -11.37 -16.04 -15.01
C ALA A 24 -11.48 -14.54 -14.72
N GLY A 25 -10.47 -14.00 -14.04
CA GLY A 25 -10.38 -12.57 -13.72
C GLY A 25 -11.05 -12.13 -12.41
N VAL A 26 -11.58 -13.06 -11.58
CA VAL A 26 -11.96 -12.74 -10.20
C VAL A 26 -10.77 -13.01 -9.28
N PRO A 27 -10.24 -12.00 -8.56
CA PRO A 27 -9.11 -12.18 -7.66
C PRO A 27 -9.34 -13.25 -6.60
N ASP A 28 -8.37 -14.14 -6.44
CA ASP A 28 -8.26 -15.02 -5.27
C ASP A 28 -7.28 -14.39 -4.27
N LEU A 29 -7.82 -13.85 -3.18
CA LEU A 29 -7.06 -13.16 -2.13
C LEU A 29 -6.16 -14.08 -1.32
N ALA A 30 -6.38 -15.40 -1.37
CA ALA A 30 -5.57 -16.39 -0.67
C ALA A 30 -4.40 -16.90 -1.53
N GLN A 31 -4.52 -16.80 -2.87
CA GLN A 31 -3.45 -17.16 -3.81
C GLN A 31 -2.64 -15.95 -4.28
N SER A 32 -3.25 -14.77 -4.38
CA SER A 32 -2.55 -13.52 -4.72
C SER A 32 -1.57 -13.13 -3.62
N THR A 33 -0.43 -12.56 -3.97
CA THR A 33 0.65 -12.26 -3.01
C THR A 33 1.12 -10.82 -3.12
N ALA A 34 1.64 -10.27 -2.02
CA ALA A 34 2.33 -8.99 -2.01
C ALA A 34 3.68 -9.13 -1.32
N ALA A 35 4.71 -8.51 -1.89
CA ALA A 35 6.06 -8.50 -1.34
C ALA A 35 6.73 -7.14 -1.51
N ARG A 36 7.51 -6.73 -0.51
CA ARG A 36 8.38 -5.54 -0.60
C ARG A 36 9.76 -5.92 -1.17
N ALA A 37 10.42 -5.00 -1.87
CA ALA A 37 11.75 -5.21 -2.44
C ALA A 37 12.85 -5.37 -1.36
N TYR A 38 12.78 -4.62 -0.27
CA TYR A 38 13.75 -4.73 0.83
C TYR A 38 13.61 -6.04 1.62
N LEU A 39 14.64 -6.88 1.55
CA LEU A 39 14.68 -8.20 2.22
C LEU A 39 15.37 -8.19 3.59
N GLY A 40 15.84 -7.03 4.07
CA GLY A 40 16.50 -6.93 5.37
C GLY A 40 15.53 -7.14 6.55
N PRO A 41 16.06 -7.43 7.76
CA PRO A 41 15.23 -7.68 8.94
C PRO A 41 14.53 -6.42 9.46
N GLU A 42 15.00 -5.23 9.09
CA GLU A 42 14.43 -3.96 9.53
C GLU A 42 13.11 -3.64 8.80
N THR A 43 12.30 -2.79 9.45
CA THR A 43 11.12 -2.19 8.85
C THR A 43 11.54 -0.92 8.11
N ALA A 44 11.30 -0.87 6.80
CA ALA A 44 11.49 0.35 6.02
C ALA A 44 10.40 1.36 6.38
N VAL A 45 10.74 2.63 6.41
CA VAL A 45 9.83 3.72 6.75
C VAL A 45 9.67 4.63 5.54
N LEU A 46 8.42 4.89 5.17
CA LEU A 46 8.06 5.83 4.13
C LEU A 46 7.66 7.15 4.76
N PHE A 47 8.28 8.25 4.30
CA PHE A 47 7.83 9.59 4.63
C PHE A 47 6.73 10.00 3.65
N ASN A 48 5.51 10.16 4.14
CA ASN A 48 4.35 10.56 3.35
C ASN A 48 4.09 12.05 3.51
N ALA A 49 3.50 12.67 2.48
CA ALA A 49 2.94 14.02 2.57
C ALA A 49 1.57 14.04 1.88
N PRO A 50 0.56 14.76 2.39
CA PRO A 50 -0.77 14.77 1.80
C PRO A 50 -0.82 15.19 0.32
N ASN A 51 0.13 16.00 -0.15
CA ASN A 51 0.23 16.45 -1.54
C ASN A 51 1.12 15.55 -2.42
N GLY A 52 1.60 14.41 -1.91
CA GLY A 52 2.52 13.52 -2.63
C GLY A 52 3.98 14.02 -2.68
N GLY A 53 4.33 15.07 -1.93
CA GLY A 53 5.70 15.57 -1.81
C GLY A 53 6.62 14.74 -0.89
N GLY A 54 6.18 13.55 -0.49
CA GLY A 54 6.93 12.63 0.37
C GLY A 54 8.03 11.86 -0.37
N SER A 55 8.57 10.84 0.28
CA SER A 55 9.55 9.91 -0.30
C SER A 55 8.85 8.91 -1.23
N ALA A 56 9.50 8.60 -2.35
CA ALA A 56 9.15 7.42 -3.15
C ALA A 56 9.50 6.14 -2.37
N PHE A 57 8.90 5.01 -2.71
CA PHE A 57 9.23 3.73 -2.06
C PHE A 57 10.68 3.31 -2.29
N THR A 58 11.27 3.67 -3.44
CA THR A 58 12.69 3.45 -3.74
C THR A 58 13.63 4.30 -2.87
N GLU A 59 13.08 5.26 -2.13
CA GLU A 59 13.79 6.18 -1.24
C GLU A 59 13.33 6.05 0.22
N ALA A 60 12.72 4.91 0.58
CA ALA A 60 12.36 4.61 1.95
C ALA A 60 13.62 4.51 2.85
N VAL A 61 13.44 4.67 4.16
CA VAL A 61 14.56 4.74 5.10
C VAL A 61 14.40 3.70 6.20
N ILE A 62 15.48 3.03 6.60
CA ILE A 62 15.50 2.17 7.80
C ILE A 62 16.03 2.93 9.02
N PRO A 63 15.79 2.44 10.26
CA PRO A 63 16.37 3.05 11.46
C PRO A 63 17.88 3.26 11.32
N GLY A 64 18.34 4.49 11.60
CA GLY A 64 19.73 4.90 11.37
C GLY A 64 19.97 5.63 10.04
N GLY A 65 18.93 5.85 9.24
CA GLY A 65 18.95 6.80 8.11
C GLY A 65 19.41 6.22 6.77
N ALA A 66 19.66 4.92 6.68
CA ALA A 66 20.06 4.31 5.41
C ALA A 66 18.86 4.21 4.46
N VAL A 67 19.06 4.61 3.21
CA VAL A 67 18.04 4.54 2.14
C VAL A 67 17.96 3.11 1.61
N VAL A 68 16.75 2.59 1.47
CA VAL A 68 16.42 1.25 0.96
C VAL A 68 15.25 1.31 -0.01
N ASP A 69 15.12 0.30 -0.85
CA ASP A 69 13.98 0.14 -1.75
C ASP A 69 12.85 -0.65 -1.07
N ALA A 70 11.78 0.04 -0.69
CA ALA A 70 10.60 -0.55 -0.08
C ALA A 70 9.49 -0.89 -1.09
N THR A 71 9.72 -0.79 -2.40
CA THR A 71 8.68 -0.99 -3.42
C THR A 71 7.88 -2.25 -3.16
N ILE A 72 6.55 -2.10 -3.10
CA ILE A 72 5.63 -3.21 -2.91
C ILE A 72 5.20 -3.68 -4.30
N THR A 73 5.30 -4.98 -4.56
CA THR A 73 4.76 -5.64 -5.76
C THR A 73 3.61 -6.54 -5.37
N LEU A 74 2.45 -6.35 -6.01
CA LEU A 74 1.30 -7.23 -5.95
C LEU A 74 1.34 -8.17 -7.17
N HIS A 75 1.26 -9.47 -6.92
CA HIS A 75 0.96 -10.48 -7.93
C HIS A 75 -0.47 -10.97 -7.74
N LEU A 76 -1.31 -10.65 -8.72
CA LEU A 76 -2.74 -10.89 -8.69
C LEU A 76 -3.13 -12.06 -9.60
N VAL A 77 -3.71 -13.09 -8.98
CA VAL A 77 -4.16 -14.31 -9.66
C VAL A 77 -5.60 -14.63 -9.30
N ASP A 78 -6.28 -15.39 -10.17
CA ASP A 78 -7.62 -15.91 -9.90
C ASP A 78 -7.60 -17.23 -9.12
N GLY A 79 -8.77 -17.81 -8.86
CA GLY A 79 -8.90 -19.06 -8.11
C GLY A 79 -8.28 -20.30 -8.78
N SER A 80 -7.91 -20.20 -10.06
CA SER A 80 -7.18 -21.23 -10.80
C SER A 80 -5.67 -21.01 -10.84
N GLY A 81 -5.18 -19.92 -10.22
CA GLY A 81 -3.78 -19.50 -10.25
C GLY A 81 -3.38 -18.83 -11.57
N ALA A 82 -4.35 -18.43 -12.40
CA ALA A 82 -4.06 -17.69 -13.63
C ALA A 82 -3.89 -16.19 -13.33
N ASP A 83 -2.91 -15.57 -13.97
CA ASP A 83 -2.67 -14.13 -13.85
C ASP A 83 -3.88 -13.32 -14.31
N ILE A 84 -4.19 -12.23 -13.58
CA ILE A 84 -5.28 -11.32 -13.93
C ILE A 84 -4.69 -10.05 -14.56
N PRO A 85 -4.65 -9.94 -15.90
CA PRO A 85 -4.13 -8.75 -16.56
C PRO A 85 -5.13 -7.61 -16.60
N ASN A 86 -4.63 -6.38 -16.66
CA ASN A 86 -5.41 -5.15 -16.76
C ASN A 86 -6.48 -5.00 -15.67
N PHE A 87 -6.19 -5.52 -14.47
CA PHE A 87 -6.96 -5.24 -13.28
C PHE A 87 -6.81 -3.74 -12.92
N PRO A 88 -7.92 -3.01 -12.69
CA PRO A 88 -7.86 -1.57 -12.42
C PRO A 88 -6.99 -1.24 -11.20
N PHE A 89 -6.10 -0.26 -11.33
CA PHE A 89 -5.21 0.14 -10.24
C PHE A 89 -5.96 0.79 -9.08
N GLU A 90 -7.09 1.44 -9.36
CA GLU A 90 -7.95 2.07 -8.36
C GLU A 90 -8.63 1.04 -7.44
N ASP A 91 -8.75 -0.21 -7.90
CA ASP A 91 -9.29 -1.33 -7.13
C ASP A 91 -8.22 -2.07 -6.31
N ALA A 92 -6.97 -1.59 -6.33
CA ALA A 92 -5.87 -2.10 -5.52
C ALA A 92 -5.20 -0.96 -4.74
N TRP A 93 -5.21 -1.03 -3.41
CA TRP A 93 -4.61 0.01 -2.56
C TRP A 93 -3.95 -0.57 -1.33
N ILE A 94 -3.23 0.28 -0.59
CA ILE A 94 -2.60 -0.08 0.68
C ILE A 94 -3.16 0.72 1.84
N GLU A 95 -3.24 0.06 3.01
CA GLU A 95 -3.58 0.67 4.30
C GLU A 95 -2.60 0.18 5.37
N SER A 96 -2.43 0.94 6.45
CA SER A 96 -1.80 0.41 7.66
C SER A 96 -2.79 -0.41 8.47
N ALA A 97 -2.38 -1.58 8.97
CA ALA A 97 -3.27 -2.49 9.70
C ALA A 97 -3.95 -1.89 10.96
N ASP A 98 -3.37 -0.84 11.54
CA ASP A 98 -3.90 -0.11 12.70
C ASP A 98 -4.67 1.17 12.34
N GLY A 99 -4.78 1.50 11.05
CA GLY A 99 -5.38 2.75 10.56
C GLY A 99 -4.59 4.02 10.89
N GLY A 100 -3.33 3.91 11.34
CA GLY A 100 -2.50 5.08 11.68
C GLY A 100 -2.04 5.89 10.47
N MET A 101 -1.90 5.25 9.30
CA MET A 101 -1.75 5.92 8.00
C MET A 101 -3.14 6.23 7.44
N VAL A 102 -3.39 7.50 7.11
CA VAL A 102 -4.66 7.94 6.50
C VAL A 102 -4.38 8.44 5.09
N ALA A 103 -4.82 7.68 4.09
CA ALA A 103 -4.64 8.04 2.68
C ALA A 103 -5.61 9.16 2.27
N CYS A 104 -5.14 10.08 1.43
CA CYS A 104 -6.02 10.94 0.64
C CYS A 104 -6.83 10.09 -0.35
N ILE A 105 -7.90 10.64 -0.91
CA ILE A 105 -8.71 9.92 -1.91
C ILE A 105 -7.84 9.55 -3.11
N GLY A 106 -7.70 8.26 -3.39
CA GLY A 106 -6.82 7.74 -4.45
C GLY A 106 -5.32 7.83 -4.14
N GLY A 107 -4.93 8.32 -2.97
CA GLY A 107 -3.55 8.61 -2.60
C GLY A 107 -2.68 7.39 -2.29
N ALA A 108 -3.29 6.21 -2.21
CA ALA A 108 -2.65 4.93 -1.87
C ALA A 108 -2.98 3.80 -2.86
N THR A 109 -3.56 4.12 -4.02
CA THR A 109 -3.80 3.13 -5.08
C THR A 109 -2.49 2.69 -5.73
N ALA A 110 -2.49 1.55 -6.39
CA ALA A 110 -1.32 1.10 -7.15
C ALA A 110 -0.94 2.09 -8.27
N ASP A 111 0.30 2.07 -8.74
CA ASP A 111 0.80 3.04 -9.72
C ASP A 111 0.21 2.83 -11.14
N ALA A 112 -0.24 1.60 -11.45
CA ALA A 112 -0.77 1.22 -12.76
C ALA A 112 -1.66 -0.02 -12.68
N ASN A 113 -2.45 -0.28 -13.74
CA ASN A 113 -3.19 -1.54 -13.86
C ASN A 113 -2.22 -2.72 -13.85
N THR A 114 -2.70 -3.91 -13.47
CA THR A 114 -1.86 -5.10 -13.57
C THR A 114 -1.42 -5.36 -15.01
N ASP A 115 -0.17 -5.78 -15.18
CA ASP A 115 0.40 -6.13 -16.49
C ASP A 115 -0.07 -7.51 -16.98
N ALA A 116 0.54 -8.00 -18.07
CA ALA A 116 0.20 -9.31 -18.63
C ALA A 116 0.49 -10.50 -17.69
N GLY A 117 1.35 -10.33 -16.69
CA GLY A 117 1.67 -11.31 -15.65
C GLY A 117 0.92 -11.06 -14.35
N GLY A 118 -0.13 -10.22 -14.35
CA GLY A 118 -0.91 -9.93 -13.15
C GLY A 118 -0.14 -9.10 -12.11
N LEU A 119 0.92 -8.40 -12.52
CA LEU A 119 1.76 -7.62 -11.60
C LEU A 119 1.37 -6.14 -11.60
N THR A 120 1.29 -5.55 -10.41
CA THR A 120 1.28 -4.08 -10.22
C THR A 120 2.11 -3.70 -8.99
N GLN A 121 2.41 -2.41 -8.82
CA GLN A 121 3.37 -1.95 -7.83
C GLN A 121 2.97 -0.61 -7.16
N TRP A 122 3.61 -0.36 -6.02
CA TRP A 122 3.70 0.95 -5.38
C TRP A 122 5.18 1.36 -5.33
N GLN A 123 5.53 2.35 -6.15
CA GLN A 123 6.83 2.98 -6.26
C GLN A 123 6.75 4.47 -5.96
N THR A 124 5.66 5.12 -6.38
CA THR A 124 5.50 6.57 -6.26
C THR A 124 5.24 7.03 -4.82
N PRO A 125 5.53 8.29 -4.46
CA PRO A 125 5.18 8.83 -3.15
C PRO A 125 3.68 8.76 -2.88
N LEU A 126 3.32 8.32 -1.68
CA LEU A 126 1.92 8.29 -1.25
C LEU A 126 1.42 9.69 -0.92
N GLN A 127 0.16 9.94 -1.25
CA GLN A 127 -0.60 11.09 -0.75
C GLN A 127 -1.34 10.65 0.51
N ALA A 128 -0.68 10.81 1.65
CA ALA A 128 -1.20 10.33 2.94
C ALA A 128 -0.69 11.16 4.13
N GLY A 129 -1.50 11.17 5.18
CA GLY A 129 -1.21 11.70 6.49
C GLY A 129 -1.02 10.61 7.55
N GLY A 130 -0.79 11.03 8.79
CA GLY A 130 -0.68 10.18 9.95
C GLY A 130 0.64 9.40 10.07
N ALA A 131 0.70 8.53 11.07
CA ALA A 131 1.85 7.68 11.34
C ALA A 131 1.42 6.30 11.81
N SER A 132 2.08 5.26 11.29
CA SER A 132 1.86 3.86 11.68
C SER A 132 3.16 3.07 11.67
N GLN A 133 3.33 2.23 12.69
CA GLN A 133 4.37 1.19 12.74
C GLN A 133 3.81 -0.22 12.53
N ALA A 134 2.51 -0.34 12.27
CA ALA A 134 1.87 -1.62 11.95
C ALA A 134 2.26 -2.08 10.53
N LEU A 135 1.89 -3.31 10.19
CA LEU A 135 2.10 -3.82 8.83
C LEU A 135 1.25 -3.05 7.82
N THR A 136 1.80 -2.81 6.64
CA THR A 136 1.03 -2.36 5.47
C THR A 136 0.29 -3.55 4.88
N VAL A 137 -1.01 -3.40 4.66
CA VAL A 137 -1.90 -4.41 4.11
C VAL A 137 -2.32 -3.98 2.72
N VAL A 138 -2.22 -4.90 1.76
CA VAL A 138 -2.74 -4.68 0.40
C VAL A 138 -4.20 -5.12 0.35
N TYR A 139 -5.05 -4.23 -0.14
CA TYR A 139 -6.46 -4.44 -0.41
C TYR A 139 -6.69 -4.59 -1.90
N VAL A 140 -7.60 -5.50 -2.26
CA VAL A 140 -8.06 -5.74 -3.63
C VAL A 140 -9.58 -5.80 -3.60
N SER A 141 -10.25 -4.95 -4.38
CA SER A 141 -11.72 -4.86 -4.46
C SER A 141 -12.41 -4.76 -3.09
N GLY A 142 -11.82 -4.04 -2.13
CA GLY A 142 -12.41 -3.81 -0.80
C GLY A 142 -12.12 -4.87 0.25
N ALA A 143 -11.30 -5.88 -0.07
CA ALA A 143 -10.90 -6.90 0.90
C ALA A 143 -9.37 -7.03 0.97
N PRO A 144 -8.81 -7.27 2.17
CA PRO A 144 -7.37 -7.44 2.32
C PRO A 144 -6.92 -8.79 1.75
N LEU A 145 -5.70 -8.86 1.25
CA LEU A 145 -5.06 -10.15 0.95
C LEU A 145 -5.02 -11.03 2.19
N THR A 146 -5.21 -12.34 1.99
CA THR A 146 -5.21 -13.35 3.07
C THR A 146 -4.07 -14.35 2.98
N SER A 147 -3.27 -14.27 1.91
CA SER A 147 -2.05 -15.07 1.72
C SER A 147 -0.91 -14.72 2.68
N GLY A 148 -0.99 -13.59 3.37
CA GLY A 148 0.00 -13.12 4.33
C GLY A 148 -0.57 -12.09 5.31
N ALA A 149 0.23 -11.72 6.31
CA ALA A 149 -0.18 -10.75 7.34
C ALA A 149 -0.04 -9.27 6.90
N GLY A 150 0.58 -9.01 5.75
CA GLY A 150 1.00 -7.69 5.29
C GLY A 150 2.51 -7.62 5.04
N VAL A 151 2.98 -6.44 4.63
CA VAL A 151 4.40 -6.14 4.41
C VAL A 151 4.92 -5.18 5.48
N ALA A 152 6.17 -5.34 5.89
CA ALA A 152 6.79 -4.50 6.91
C ALA A 152 7.22 -3.15 6.32
N VAL A 153 6.28 -2.26 6.06
CA VAL A 153 6.57 -0.86 5.70
C VAL A 153 5.84 0.02 6.71
N SER A 154 6.58 0.85 7.44
CA SER A 154 5.99 1.85 8.34
C SER A 154 5.74 3.14 7.58
N HIS A 155 4.82 3.96 8.08
CA HIS A 155 4.43 5.22 7.45
C HIS A 155 4.58 6.35 8.45
N ASN A 156 5.20 7.47 8.05
CA ASN A 156 5.32 8.65 8.89
C ASN A 156 4.99 9.90 8.06
N SER A 157 4.28 10.87 8.62
CA SER A 157 3.87 12.08 7.93
C SER A 157 3.90 13.27 8.88
N THR A 158 4.15 14.46 8.32
CA THR A 158 4.05 15.73 9.06
C THR A 158 2.61 16.18 9.32
N ASP A 159 1.64 15.56 8.66
CA ASP A 159 0.21 15.66 8.99
C ASP A 159 -0.06 14.70 10.17
N ILE A 160 0.29 15.14 11.38
CA ILE A 160 0.39 14.30 12.58
C ILE A 160 -1.01 13.92 13.07
N ASN A 161 -1.98 14.82 12.92
CA ASN A 161 -3.37 14.55 13.28
C ASN A 161 -4.14 13.78 12.19
N ALA A 162 -3.52 13.58 11.02
CA ALA A 162 -4.05 12.85 9.88
C ALA A 162 -5.36 13.46 9.31
N ASP A 163 -5.47 14.79 9.33
CA ASP A 163 -6.63 15.52 8.81
C ASP A 163 -6.52 15.85 7.30
N GLY A 164 -5.42 15.44 6.66
CA GLY A 164 -5.14 15.65 5.26
C GLY A 164 -4.49 17.00 4.96
N VAL A 165 -4.12 17.80 5.97
CA VAL A 165 -3.50 19.12 5.79
C VAL A 165 -2.41 19.39 6.83
N VAL A 166 -1.16 19.49 6.38
CA VAL A 166 -0.04 19.91 7.25
C VAL A 166 -0.17 21.40 7.55
N ASN A 167 -0.56 21.76 8.77
CA ASN A 167 -0.77 23.15 9.16
C ASN A 167 -0.40 23.42 10.64
N LEU A 168 -0.86 24.55 11.19
CA LEU A 168 -0.56 24.92 12.58
C LEU A 168 -1.25 24.03 13.62
N THR A 169 -2.20 23.18 13.25
CA THR A 169 -2.80 22.17 14.14
C THR A 169 -1.82 21.03 14.46
N ASP A 170 -0.87 20.73 13.57
CA ASP A 170 0.16 19.70 13.78
C ASP A 170 1.28 20.18 14.71
N VAL A 171 1.59 21.48 14.69
CA VAL A 171 2.73 22.06 15.44
C VAL A 171 2.64 21.81 16.94
N PRO A 172 1.49 21.98 17.63
CA PRO A 172 1.37 21.62 19.05
C PRO A 172 1.60 20.13 19.33
N LEU A 173 1.22 19.23 18.41
CA LEU A 173 1.45 17.80 18.56
C LEU A 173 2.95 17.47 18.47
N PHE A 174 3.61 18.00 17.43
CA PHE A 174 5.06 17.92 17.29
C PHE A 174 5.79 18.53 18.51
N ALA A 175 5.37 19.71 18.97
CA ALA A 175 5.98 20.37 20.13
C ALA A 175 5.80 19.55 21.42
N GLY A 176 4.63 18.91 21.59
CA GLY A 176 4.39 17.99 22.70
C GLY A 176 5.39 16.83 22.71
N ASP A 177 5.69 16.28 21.54
CA ASP A 177 6.65 15.19 21.37
C ASP A 177 8.10 15.68 21.57
N PHE A 178 8.46 16.80 20.95
CA PHE A 178 9.78 17.43 21.02
C PHE A 178 10.22 17.76 22.46
N TYR A 179 9.32 18.27 23.30
CA TYR A 179 9.62 18.59 24.70
C TYR A 179 9.28 17.46 25.69
N GLY A 180 8.47 16.49 25.27
CA GLY A 180 7.98 15.40 26.12
C GLY A 180 9.02 14.32 26.43
N GLY A 181 10.12 14.26 25.68
CA GLY A 181 11.25 13.34 25.90
C GLY A 181 10.92 11.86 25.65
N LEU A 182 9.69 11.56 25.24
CA LEU A 182 9.36 10.32 24.55
C LEU A 182 9.79 10.53 23.10
N ASN A 183 10.38 9.53 22.45
CA ASN A 183 10.73 9.58 21.03
C ASN A 183 9.61 8.91 20.22
N PRO A 184 8.42 9.52 20.08
CA PRO A 184 7.37 8.87 19.34
C PRO A 184 7.76 8.90 17.87
N PHE A 185 7.71 7.71 17.27
CA PHE A 185 7.94 7.49 15.85
C PHE A 185 7.23 8.54 14.96
N ARG A 186 6.03 9.00 15.33
CA ARG A 186 5.23 10.00 14.60
C ARG A 186 5.85 11.40 14.46
N SER A 187 6.94 11.72 15.16
CA SER A 187 7.62 13.03 15.08
C SER A 187 9.13 12.93 14.83
N ASP A 188 9.68 11.72 14.78
CA ASP A 188 11.04 11.46 14.30
C ASP A 188 11.00 11.27 12.78
N PHE A 189 10.99 12.39 12.06
CA PHE A 189 10.95 12.43 10.60
C PHE A 189 12.32 12.15 9.98
N ALA A 190 13.41 12.39 10.71
CA ALA A 190 14.77 12.07 10.29
C ALA A 190 15.12 10.58 10.47
N TYR A 191 14.35 9.85 11.29
CA TYR A 191 14.55 8.44 11.64
C TYR A 191 15.91 8.18 12.31
N ASP A 192 16.39 9.16 13.08
CA ASP A 192 17.65 9.12 13.82
C ASP A 192 17.47 8.69 15.28
N GLY A 193 16.22 8.44 15.69
CA GLY A 193 15.85 8.04 17.03
C GLY A 193 15.63 9.20 18.00
N PHE A 194 15.70 10.45 17.56
CA PHE A 194 15.56 11.65 18.40
C PHE A 194 14.69 12.70 17.72
N VAL A 195 13.62 13.15 18.38
CA VAL A 195 12.85 14.31 17.92
C VAL A 195 13.63 15.59 18.22
N ASN A 196 14.22 16.20 17.19
CA ASN A 196 15.16 17.31 17.30
C ASN A 196 15.01 18.34 16.16
N LEU A 197 15.96 19.27 16.03
CA LEU A 197 15.89 20.35 15.04
C LEU A 197 15.92 19.85 13.58
N SER A 198 16.47 18.66 13.32
CA SER A 198 16.43 18.06 11.99
C SER A 198 14.99 17.72 11.57
N ASP A 199 14.14 17.27 12.50
CA ASP A 199 12.72 16.99 12.25
C ASP A 199 11.92 18.27 12.03
N VAL A 200 12.28 19.36 12.73
CA VAL A 200 11.67 20.69 12.52
C VAL A 200 11.83 21.14 11.06
N VAL A 201 12.98 20.84 10.43
CA VAL A 201 13.21 21.18 9.02
C VAL A 201 12.25 20.42 8.10
N LYS A 202 12.05 19.11 8.34
CA LYS A 202 11.09 18.31 7.55
C LYS A 202 9.64 18.75 7.73
N LEU A 203 9.25 19.08 8.97
CA LEU A 203 7.94 19.68 9.26
C LEU A 203 7.75 21.00 8.50
N ALA A 204 8.75 21.90 8.54
CA ALA A 204 8.69 23.18 7.86
C ALA A 204 8.63 23.04 6.32
N GLN A 205 9.32 22.06 5.75
CA GLN A 205 9.30 21.77 4.31
C GLN A 205 7.93 21.32 3.81
N SER A 206 7.16 20.65 4.67
CA SER A 206 5.86 20.08 4.32
C SER A 206 4.69 21.00 4.70
N LEU A 207 4.95 22.13 5.37
CA LEU A 207 3.91 23.05 5.81
C LEU A 207 3.09 23.58 4.63
N GLY A 208 1.77 23.41 4.69
CA GLY A 208 0.84 23.76 3.62
C GLY A 208 0.60 22.63 2.62
N ALA A 209 1.22 21.46 2.76
CA ALA A 209 0.83 20.27 2.02
C ALA A 209 -0.61 19.87 2.40
N SER A 210 -1.44 19.61 1.40
CA SER A 210 -2.83 19.17 1.58
C SER A 210 -3.18 18.07 0.58
N CYS A 211 -4.13 17.22 0.93
CA CYS A 211 -4.77 16.33 -0.04
C CYS A 211 -5.33 17.15 -1.23
N PRO A 212 -5.26 16.62 -2.46
CA PRO A 212 -5.80 17.29 -3.66
C PRO A 212 -7.33 17.33 -3.71
#